data_AF-A0A3M8SK68-F1
#
_entry.id   AF-A0A3M8SK68-F1
#
_cell.length_a   1.000
_cell.length_b   1.000
_cell.length_c   1.000
_cell.angle_alpha   90.00
_cell.angle_beta   90.00
_cell.angle_gamma   90.00
#
_symmetry.space_group_name_H-M   'P 1'
#
loop_
_entity.id
_entity.type
_entity.pdbx_description
1 polymer ?
#
loop_
_entity_poly.entity_id
_entity_poly.type
_entity_poly.pdbx_seq_one_letter_code
_entity_poly.pdbx_strand_id
1 'polypeptide(L)'
;EPPAALLERWREGRERLARVLAAQPPGARLPWYGPPMSVMSMVTARLMETWAHGQDVADALGVRRIPTARLRHVARIGVRARGYAYAARGLEPPAEEFRVELTAPGGEVWTYGPEDASQRVTGPALDFCLLVTQRAHRDDLAVRAEGPDADHWLDIAQAFAGPPGRGRRPGGGAA
;
A
#
# COMPACT_ATOMS: atom_id res chain seq x y z
N GLU A 1 16.51 -8.18 -23.48
CA GLU A 1 15.68 -7.30 -24.35
C GLU A 1 16.30 -5.90 -24.34
N PRO A 2 16.35 -5.17 -25.47
CA PRO A 2 16.82 -3.80 -25.52
C PRO A 2 15.96 -2.84 -24.66
N PRO A 3 16.53 -1.81 -24.01
CA PRO A 3 15.76 -0.90 -23.14
C PRO A 3 14.55 -0.24 -23.80
N ALA A 4 14.67 0.17 -25.07
CA ALA A 4 13.57 0.80 -25.81
C ALA A 4 12.39 -0.16 -26.03
N ALA A 5 12.66 -1.41 -26.41
CA ALA A 5 11.64 -2.44 -26.62
C ALA A 5 10.93 -2.80 -25.30
N LEU A 6 11.68 -2.89 -24.19
CA LEU A 6 11.11 -3.11 -22.86
C LEU A 6 10.15 -1.97 -22.46
N LEU A 7 10.56 -0.72 -22.68
CA LEU A 7 9.76 0.46 -22.34
C LEU A 7 8.47 0.54 -23.17
N GLU A 8 8.55 0.25 -24.47
CA GLU A 8 7.40 0.19 -25.37
C GLU A 8 6.40 -0.86 -24.90
N ARG A 9 6.85 -2.10 -24.69
CA ARG A 9 6.01 -3.18 -24.16
C ARG A 9 5.34 -2.83 -22.83
N TRP A 10 6.07 -2.18 -21.92
CA TRP A 10 5.51 -1.74 -20.64
C TRP A 10 4.39 -0.70 -20.81
N ARG A 11 4.58 0.27 -21.72
CA ARG A 11 3.59 1.30 -22.05
C ARG A 11 2.35 0.71 -22.73
N GLU A 12 2.53 -0.22 -23.66
CA GLU A 12 1.39 -0.92 -24.26
C GLU A 12 0.64 -1.78 -23.24
N GLY A 13 1.37 -2.46 -22.38
CA GLY A 13 0.82 -3.31 -21.32
C GLY A 13 -0.04 -2.51 -20.34
N ARG A 14 0.44 -1.37 -19.83
CA ARG A 14 -0.32 -0.54 -18.88
C ARG A 14 -1.60 0.03 -19.52
N GLU A 15 -1.55 0.41 -20.81
CA GLU A 15 -2.70 0.97 -21.51
C GLU A 15 -3.75 -0.10 -21.82
N ARG A 16 -3.30 -1.29 -22.25
CA ARG A 16 -4.17 -2.46 -22.42
C ARG A 16 -4.84 -2.85 -21.10
N LEU A 17 -4.08 -2.88 -20.01
CA LEU A 17 -4.62 -3.18 -18.68
C LEU A 17 -5.71 -2.18 -18.28
N ALA A 18 -5.46 -0.87 -18.45
CA ALA A 18 -6.44 0.16 -18.15
C ALA A 18 -7.73 -0.01 -18.98
N ARG A 19 -7.61 -0.25 -20.29
CA ARG A 19 -8.76 -0.50 -21.17
C ARG A 19 -9.57 -1.74 -20.75
N VAL A 20 -8.89 -2.85 -20.48
CA VAL A 20 -9.53 -4.12 -20.11
C VAL A 20 -10.27 -4.01 -18.78
N LEU A 21 -9.68 -3.35 -17.78
CA LEU A 21 -10.32 -3.15 -16.48
C LEU A 21 -11.51 -2.19 -16.57
N ALA A 22 -11.41 -1.13 -17.39
CA ALA A 22 -12.49 -0.18 -17.60
C ALA A 22 -13.70 -0.80 -18.32
N ALA A 23 -13.48 -1.82 -19.15
CA ALA A 23 -14.54 -2.52 -19.88
C ALA A 23 -15.26 -3.60 -19.05
N GLN A 24 -14.85 -3.86 -17.81
CA GLN A 24 -15.51 -4.87 -16.98
C GLN A 24 -16.89 -4.41 -16.51
N PRO A 25 -17.87 -5.32 -16.43
CA PRO A 25 -19.17 -5.02 -15.86
C PRO A 25 -19.06 -4.54 -14.40
N PRO A 26 -19.95 -3.64 -13.94
CA PRO A 26 -20.04 -3.29 -12.53
C PRO A 26 -20.21 -4.54 -11.65
N GLY A 27 -19.45 -4.63 -10.56
CA GLY A 27 -19.50 -5.76 -9.64
C GLY A 27 -18.73 -7.01 -10.09
N ALA A 28 -18.14 -7.01 -11.29
CA ALA A 28 -17.31 -8.12 -11.75
C ALA A 28 -16.15 -8.44 -10.79
N ARG A 29 -15.81 -9.72 -10.72
CA ARG A 29 -14.67 -10.23 -9.95
C ARG A 29 -13.75 -11.06 -10.84
N LEU A 30 -12.46 -10.91 -10.61
CA LEU A 30 -11.40 -11.54 -11.37
C LEU A 30 -10.83 -12.71 -10.54
N PRO A 31 -10.46 -13.83 -11.19
CA PRO A 31 -9.69 -14.90 -10.54
C PRO A 31 -8.41 -14.34 -9.91
N TRP A 32 -8.09 -14.80 -8.71
CA TRP A 32 -6.97 -14.30 -7.91
C TRP A 32 -6.38 -15.40 -7.03
N TYR A 33 -5.20 -15.20 -6.44
CA TYR A 33 -4.54 -16.24 -5.61
C TYR A 33 -5.35 -16.60 -4.36
N GLY A 34 -6.20 -15.68 -3.89
CA GLY A 34 -7.13 -15.87 -2.80
C GLY A 34 -8.58 -15.76 -3.27
N PRO A 35 -9.49 -15.21 -2.45
CA PRO A 35 -10.86 -14.94 -2.90
C PRO A 35 -10.87 -14.09 -4.18
N PRO A 36 -11.85 -14.31 -5.09
CA PRO A 36 -11.98 -13.51 -6.30
C PRO A 36 -11.95 -12.00 -6.00
N MET A 37 -11.07 -11.29 -6.69
CA MET A 37 -10.80 -9.88 -6.44
C MET A 37 -11.76 -9.01 -7.25
N SER A 38 -12.37 -7.99 -6.64
CA SER A 38 -13.16 -7.03 -7.42
C SER A 38 -12.28 -6.24 -8.38
N VAL A 39 -12.84 -5.80 -9.51
CA VAL A 39 -12.12 -4.97 -10.50
C VAL A 39 -11.50 -3.73 -9.85
N MET A 40 -12.22 -3.06 -8.95
CA MET A 40 -11.71 -1.89 -8.23
C MET A 40 -10.52 -2.21 -7.31
N SER A 41 -10.55 -3.37 -6.65
CA SER A 41 -9.40 -3.84 -5.86
C SER A 41 -8.20 -4.16 -6.77
N MET A 42 -8.42 -4.75 -7.95
CA MET A 42 -7.35 -4.99 -8.93
C MET A 42 -6.72 -3.68 -9.43
N VAL A 43 -7.54 -2.67 -9.75
CA VAL A 43 -7.06 -1.35 -10.17
C VAL A 43 -6.20 -0.72 -9.09
N THR A 44 -6.67 -0.71 -7.84
CA THR A 44 -5.93 -0.12 -6.72
C THR A 44 -4.65 -0.91 -6.39
N ALA A 45 -4.67 -2.25 -6.52
CA ALA A 45 -3.47 -3.07 -6.38
C ALA A 45 -2.43 -2.75 -7.45
N ARG A 46 -2.82 -2.63 -8.72
CA ARG A 46 -1.89 -2.29 -9.81
C ARG A 46 -1.34 -0.86 -9.70
N LEU A 47 -2.16 0.07 -9.21
CA LEU A 47 -1.71 1.43 -8.88
C LEU A 47 -0.67 1.39 -7.77
N MET A 48 -0.92 0.66 -6.69
CA MET A 48 0.01 0.51 -5.57
C MET A 48 1.33 -0.14 -6.01
N GLU A 49 1.28 -1.24 -6.75
CA GLU A 49 2.48 -1.91 -7.31
C GLU A 49 3.31 -0.94 -8.17
N THR A 50 2.65 -0.19 -9.06
CA THR A 50 3.32 0.81 -9.90
C THR A 50 3.93 1.92 -9.07
N TRP A 51 3.22 2.40 -8.05
CA TRP A 51 3.72 3.46 -7.17
C TRP A 51 4.92 2.99 -6.36
N ALA A 52 4.86 1.78 -5.80
CA ALA A 52 5.89 1.24 -4.92
C ALA A 52 7.16 0.88 -5.68
N HIS A 53 7.04 0.27 -6.88
CA HIS A 53 8.20 0.04 -7.74
C HIS A 53 8.74 1.32 -8.39
N GLY A 54 7.90 2.32 -8.61
CA GLY A 54 8.37 3.66 -8.95
C GLY A 54 9.16 4.31 -7.81
N GLN A 55 8.93 3.93 -6.55
CA GLN A 55 9.75 4.37 -5.42
C GLN A 55 11.10 3.66 -5.45
N ASP A 56 11.11 2.35 -5.68
CA ASP A 56 12.35 1.57 -5.80
C ASP A 56 13.31 2.18 -6.87
N VAL A 57 12.78 2.63 -8.00
CA VAL A 57 13.55 3.34 -9.05
C VAL A 57 14.03 4.71 -8.59
N ALA A 58 13.18 5.47 -7.90
CA ALA A 58 13.50 6.80 -7.42
C ALA A 58 14.65 6.76 -6.39
N ASP A 59 14.59 5.82 -5.46
CA ASP A 59 15.63 5.56 -4.45
C ASP A 59 16.96 5.18 -5.12
N ALA A 60 16.91 4.27 -6.11
CA ALA A 60 18.10 3.84 -6.84
C ALA A 60 18.78 4.97 -7.63
N LEU A 61 18.02 5.97 -8.06
CA LEU A 61 18.52 7.13 -8.81
C LEU A 61 18.80 8.34 -7.90
N GLY A 62 18.51 8.26 -6.60
CA GLY A 62 18.63 9.40 -5.68
C GLY A 62 17.69 10.56 -6.00
N VAL A 63 16.53 10.28 -6.60
CA VAL A 63 15.56 11.30 -7.01
C VAL A 63 14.38 11.32 -6.05
N ARG A 64 14.09 12.49 -5.47
CA ARG A 64 12.90 12.68 -4.65
C ARG A 64 11.63 12.79 -5.49
N ARG A 65 10.65 11.94 -5.22
CA ARG A 65 9.29 12.05 -5.77
C ARG A 65 8.43 12.95 -4.87
N ILE A 66 7.78 13.95 -5.46
CA ILE A 66 6.85 14.82 -4.71
C ILE A 66 5.55 14.05 -4.45
N PRO A 67 5.16 13.84 -3.17
CA PRO A 67 3.92 13.15 -2.85
C PRO A 67 2.71 14.02 -3.22
N THR A 68 1.62 13.39 -3.63
CA THR A 68 0.37 14.08 -4.00
C THR A 68 -0.82 13.39 -3.35
N ALA A 69 -2.00 14.01 -3.40
CA ALA A 69 -3.23 13.42 -2.89
C ALA A 69 -3.59 12.05 -3.52
N ARG A 70 -2.98 11.67 -4.66
CA ARG A 70 -3.15 10.35 -5.28
C ARG A 70 -2.66 9.19 -4.39
N LEU A 71 -1.86 9.46 -3.36
CA LEU A 71 -1.48 8.48 -2.34
C LEU A 71 -2.68 7.87 -1.61
N ARG A 72 -3.84 8.54 -1.62
CA ARG A 72 -5.09 8.03 -1.02
C ARG A 72 -5.46 6.62 -1.50
N HIS A 73 -5.12 6.27 -2.74
CA HIS A 73 -5.37 4.94 -3.29
C HIS A 73 -4.44 3.88 -2.69
N VAL A 74 -3.17 4.22 -2.46
CA VAL A 74 -2.18 3.34 -1.82
C VAL A 74 -2.50 3.18 -0.33
N ALA A 75 -2.81 4.27 0.35
CA ALA A 75 -3.25 4.24 1.74
C ALA A 75 -4.49 3.35 1.92
N ARG A 76 -5.51 3.53 1.07
CA ARG A 76 -6.75 2.73 1.13
C ARG A 76 -6.50 1.24 0.97
N ILE A 77 -5.66 0.80 0.03
CA ILE A 77 -5.37 -0.64 -0.10
C ILE A 77 -4.51 -1.14 1.08
N GLY A 78 -3.59 -0.33 1.59
CA GLY A 78 -2.81 -0.65 2.80
C GLY A 78 -3.70 -0.95 4.01
N VAL A 79 -4.68 -0.08 4.29
CA VAL A 79 -5.65 -0.31 5.37
C VAL A 79 -6.49 -1.56 5.12
N ARG A 80 -7.03 -1.73 3.90
CA ARG A 80 -7.85 -2.91 3.56
C ARG A 80 -7.09 -4.23 3.61
N ALA A 81 -5.76 -4.18 3.50
CA ALA A 81 -4.90 -5.35 3.57
C ALA A 81 -4.58 -5.78 5.01
N ARG A 82 -5.13 -5.13 6.05
CA ARG A 82 -4.91 -5.51 7.47
C ARG A 82 -5.06 -7.01 7.69
N GLY A 83 -6.25 -7.57 7.45
CA GLY A 83 -6.50 -9.01 7.66
C GLY A 83 -5.60 -9.90 6.81
N TYR A 84 -5.23 -9.44 5.61
CA TYR A 84 -4.28 -10.16 4.77
C TYR A 84 -2.87 -10.20 5.37
N ALA A 85 -2.40 -9.12 5.97
CA ALA A 85 -1.08 -9.05 6.60
C ALA A 85 -0.92 -10.04 7.77
N TYR A 86 -1.99 -10.24 8.55
CA TYR A 86 -2.08 -11.27 9.59
C TYR A 86 -2.09 -12.67 8.98
N ALA A 87 -3.00 -12.93 8.02
CA ALA A 87 -3.13 -14.23 7.36
C ALA A 87 -1.83 -14.67 6.66
N ALA A 88 -1.09 -13.74 6.03
CA ALA A 88 0.19 -14.01 5.39
C ALA A 88 1.29 -14.47 6.36
N ARG A 89 1.10 -14.25 7.66
CA ARG A 89 1.98 -14.68 8.76
C ARG A 89 1.38 -15.80 9.62
N GLY A 90 0.23 -16.35 9.24
CA GLY A 90 -0.47 -17.36 10.04
C GLY A 90 -0.97 -16.83 11.39
N LEU A 91 -1.22 -15.53 11.48
CA LEU A 91 -1.74 -14.87 12.68
C LEU A 91 -3.24 -14.60 12.51
N GLU A 92 -3.97 -14.59 13.61
CA GLU A 92 -5.38 -14.18 13.64
C GLU A 92 -5.45 -12.65 13.82
N PRO A 93 -6.18 -11.91 12.96
CA PRO A 93 -6.35 -10.48 13.15
C PRO A 93 -7.22 -10.18 14.40
N PRO A 94 -6.94 -9.07 15.10
CA PRO A 94 -7.81 -8.57 16.16
C PRO A 94 -9.25 -8.37 15.65
N ALA A 95 -10.22 -8.76 16.48
CA ALA A 95 -11.64 -8.64 16.15
C ALA A 95 -12.07 -7.18 16.01
N GLU A 96 -11.57 -6.30 16.89
CA GLU A 96 -11.84 -4.87 16.84
C GLU A 96 -11.08 -4.20 15.68
N GLU A 97 -11.75 -3.30 14.99
CA GLU A 97 -11.10 -2.37 14.06
C GLU A 97 -10.42 -1.24 14.84
N PHE A 98 -9.30 -0.74 14.31
CA PHE A 98 -8.67 0.47 14.82
C PHE A 98 -8.80 1.59 13.78
N ARG A 99 -8.77 2.83 14.27
CA ARG A 99 -8.90 4.03 13.46
C ARG A 99 -7.56 4.37 12.81
N VAL A 100 -7.54 4.68 11.52
CA VAL A 100 -6.34 5.13 10.79
C VAL A 100 -6.56 6.55 10.31
N GLU A 101 -5.71 7.50 10.74
CA GLU A 101 -5.81 8.93 10.41
C GLU A 101 -4.50 9.40 9.79
N LEU A 102 -4.53 9.73 8.50
CA LEU A 102 -3.34 10.04 7.73
C LEU A 102 -3.38 11.47 7.21
N THR A 103 -2.33 12.24 7.47
CA THR A 103 -2.20 13.60 6.92
C THR A 103 -1.76 13.51 5.46
N ALA A 104 -2.63 13.97 4.56
CA ALA A 104 -2.34 14.06 3.13
C ALA A 104 -1.21 15.06 2.86
N PRO A 105 -0.56 14.99 1.68
CA PRO A 105 0.44 15.98 1.27
C PRO A 105 -0.08 17.42 1.22
N GLY A 106 -1.40 17.61 1.08
CA GLY A 106 -2.07 18.92 1.11
C GLY A 106 -2.63 19.30 2.49
N GLY A 107 -2.35 18.55 3.55
CA GLY A 107 -2.81 18.83 4.92
C GLY A 107 -4.19 18.26 5.30
N GLU A 108 -5.01 17.87 4.32
CA GLU A 108 -6.28 17.15 4.56
C GLU A 108 -6.02 15.85 5.36
N VAL A 109 -6.88 15.52 6.32
CA VAL A 109 -6.80 14.25 7.05
C VAL A 109 -7.67 13.20 6.34
N TRP A 110 -7.09 12.05 6.03
CA TRP A 110 -7.82 10.88 5.54
C TRP A 110 -8.05 9.91 6.67
N THR A 111 -9.30 9.51 6.84
CA THR A 111 -9.71 8.65 7.96
C THR A 111 -10.29 7.33 7.48
N TYR A 112 -9.92 6.24 8.16
CA TYR A 112 -10.42 4.89 7.88
C TYR A 112 -10.74 4.17 9.19
N GLY A 113 -11.77 3.32 9.19
CA GLY A 113 -12.23 2.61 10.40
C GLY A 113 -13.13 3.47 11.31
N PRO A 114 -13.64 2.88 12.40
CA PRO A 114 -14.61 3.52 13.31
C PRO A 114 -14.05 4.76 14.01
N GLU A 115 -14.87 5.78 14.21
CA GLU A 115 -14.47 7.03 14.90
C GLU A 115 -14.21 6.83 16.40
N ASP A 116 -14.93 5.87 16.99
CA ASP A 116 -14.92 5.47 18.39
C ASP A 116 -13.97 4.29 18.67
N ALA A 117 -13.13 3.91 17.71
CA ALA A 117 -12.17 2.83 17.91
C ALA A 117 -11.23 3.13 19.09
N SER A 118 -11.01 2.10 19.91
CA SER A 118 -10.16 2.12 21.10
C SER A 118 -8.68 2.34 20.78
N GLN A 119 -8.28 2.01 19.56
CA GLN A 119 -6.90 2.04 19.10
C GLN A 119 -6.78 2.83 17.79
N ARG A 120 -5.62 3.43 17.55
CA ARG A 120 -5.40 4.39 16.46
C ARG A 120 -4.05 4.21 15.80
N VAL A 121 -3.98 4.53 14.50
CA VAL A 121 -2.75 4.75 13.75
C VAL A 121 -2.79 6.17 13.18
N THR A 122 -1.74 6.95 13.43
CA THR A 122 -1.62 8.34 12.95
C THR A 122 -0.31 8.57 12.22
N GLY A 123 -0.27 9.52 11.29
CA GLY A 123 1.00 9.96 10.67
C GLY A 123 0.86 10.51 9.27
N PRO A 124 1.98 10.85 8.60
CA PRO A 124 1.96 11.29 7.21
C PRO A 124 1.51 10.17 6.28
N ALA A 125 0.69 10.52 5.28
CA ALA A 125 0.20 9.53 4.31
C ALA A 125 1.33 8.89 3.48
N LEU A 126 2.41 9.64 3.18
CA LEU A 126 3.57 9.10 2.48
C LEU A 126 4.24 8.00 3.30
N ASP A 127 4.54 8.29 4.56
CA ASP A 127 5.19 7.38 5.48
C ASP A 127 4.38 6.09 5.66
N PHE A 128 3.07 6.22 5.85
CA PHE A 128 2.18 5.06 5.90
C PHE A 128 2.24 4.25 4.59
N CYS A 129 2.22 4.90 3.43
CA CYS A 129 2.33 4.20 2.15
C CYS A 129 3.68 3.48 1.98
N LEU A 130 4.79 4.08 2.44
CA LEU A 130 6.11 3.44 2.43
C LEU A 130 6.15 2.23 3.35
N LEU A 131 5.56 2.33 4.55
CA LEU A 131 5.49 1.23 5.52
C LEU A 131 4.71 0.04 4.98
N VAL A 132 3.45 0.26 4.59
CA VAL A 132 2.56 -0.85 4.16
C VAL A 132 3.00 -1.49 2.85
N THR A 133 3.86 -0.82 2.08
CA THR A 133 4.50 -1.40 0.89
C THR A 133 5.90 -1.94 1.17
N GLN A 134 6.40 -1.89 2.40
CA GLN A 134 7.73 -2.37 2.81
C GLN A 134 8.90 -1.66 2.07
N ARG A 135 8.73 -0.37 1.79
CA ARG A 135 9.75 0.49 1.16
C ARG A 135 10.58 1.28 2.18
N ALA A 136 10.12 1.37 3.42
CA ALA A 136 10.89 1.93 4.53
C ALA A 136 10.70 1.10 5.80
N HIS A 137 11.67 1.17 6.72
CA HIS A 137 11.52 0.58 8.04
C HIS A 137 10.65 1.49 8.91
N ARG A 138 9.90 0.91 9.84
CA ARG A 138 8.99 1.65 10.74
C ARG A 138 9.70 2.74 11.53
N ASP A 139 10.89 2.47 12.05
CA ASP A 139 11.68 3.44 12.84
C ASP A 139 12.12 4.68 12.05
N ASP A 140 12.10 4.61 10.71
CA ASP A 140 12.46 5.72 9.83
C ASP A 140 11.25 6.60 9.48
N LEU A 141 10.07 6.32 10.06
CA LEU A 141 8.79 6.87 9.64
C LEU A 141 8.06 7.53 10.80
N ALA A 142 7.32 8.60 10.52
CA ALA A 142 6.51 9.31 11.50
C ALA A 142 5.10 8.69 11.68
N VAL A 143 4.96 7.39 11.45
CA VAL A 143 3.71 6.65 11.70
C VAL A 143 3.71 6.13 13.13
N ARG A 144 2.65 6.43 13.88
CA ARG A 144 2.50 6.08 15.29
C ARG A 144 1.27 5.23 15.49
N ALA A 145 1.32 4.38 16.51
CA ALA A 145 0.18 3.62 16.98
C ALA A 145 -0.15 4.01 18.42
N GLU A 146 -1.44 4.01 18.73
CA GLU A 146 -2.00 4.06 20.07
C GLU A 146 -2.78 2.77 20.27
N GLY A 147 -2.31 1.93 21.20
CA GLY A 147 -2.87 0.61 21.48
C GLY A 147 -2.06 -0.56 20.89
N PRO A 148 -2.08 -1.72 21.55
CA PRO A 148 -1.18 -2.84 21.25
C PRO A 148 -1.44 -3.53 19.90
N ASP A 149 -2.68 -3.59 19.43
CA ASP A 149 -3.03 -4.23 18.16
C ASP A 149 -2.71 -3.34 16.96
N ALA A 150 -2.93 -2.03 17.11
CA ALA A 150 -2.49 -1.04 16.13
C ALA A 150 -0.96 -1.04 16.03
N ASP A 151 -0.27 -1.12 17.17
CA ASP A 151 1.19 -1.17 17.26
C ASP A 151 1.74 -2.43 16.56
N HIS A 152 1.21 -3.60 16.92
CA HIS A 152 1.61 -4.86 16.31
C HIS A 152 1.33 -4.89 14.80
N TRP A 153 0.20 -4.33 14.35
CA TRP A 153 -0.11 -4.28 12.93
C TRP A 153 0.93 -3.49 12.12
N LEU A 154 1.47 -2.39 12.66
CA LEU A 154 2.51 -1.62 11.97
C LEU A 154 3.79 -2.43 11.75
N ASP A 155 4.10 -3.41 12.59
CA ASP A 155 5.26 -4.30 12.42
C ASP A 155 5.08 -5.31 11.27
N ILE A 156 3.83 -5.66 10.98
CA ILE A 156 3.50 -6.70 10.00
C ILE A 156 2.86 -6.15 8.72
N ALA A 157 2.62 -4.84 8.64
CA ALA A 157 1.87 -4.23 7.56
C ALA A 157 2.37 -4.63 6.17
N GLN A 158 1.44 -5.02 5.29
CA GLN A 158 1.73 -5.44 3.93
C GLN A 158 0.50 -5.24 3.04
N ALA A 159 0.66 -4.48 1.96
CA ALA A 159 -0.40 -4.15 1.00
C ALA A 159 -0.39 -5.01 -0.28
N PHE A 160 0.59 -5.90 -0.44
CA PHE A 160 0.79 -6.71 -1.64
C PHE A 160 0.61 -8.20 -1.38
N ALA A 161 0.34 -8.94 -2.45
CA ALA A 161 0.20 -10.38 -2.45
C ALA A 161 1.54 -11.10 -2.30
N GLY A 162 1.58 -12.18 -1.52
CA GLY A 162 2.74 -13.06 -1.40
C GLY A 162 3.25 -13.18 0.04
N PRO A 163 4.25 -14.03 0.26
CA PRO A 163 4.86 -14.19 1.57
C PRO A 163 5.49 -12.87 2.04
N PRO A 164 5.60 -12.66 3.37
CA PRO A 164 6.28 -11.49 3.91
C PRO A 164 7.73 -11.40 3.41
N GLY A 165 8.13 -10.20 3.00
CA GLY A 165 9.52 -9.92 2.64
C GLY A 165 10.43 -9.97 3.88
N ARG A 166 11.74 -9.89 3.66
CA ARG A 166 12.75 -9.80 4.75
C ARG A 166 12.68 -8.48 5.56
N GLY A 167 11.76 -7.58 5.20
CA GLY A 167 11.69 -6.22 5.74
C GLY A 167 12.83 -5.33 5.24
N ARG A 168 12.79 -4.07 5.68
CA ARG A 168 13.89 -3.11 5.54
C ARG A 168 14.65 -3.01 6.85
N ARG A 169 15.94 -2.67 6.82
CA ARG A 169 16.69 -2.36 8.05
C ARG A 169 16.47 -0.89 8.42
N PRO A 170 16.48 -0.53 9.72
CA PRO A 170 16.50 0.87 10.14
C PRO A 170 17.65 1.64 9.49
N GLY A 171 17.42 2.90 9.13
CA GLY A 171 18.39 3.76 8.45
C GLY A 171 18.72 3.35 7.01
N GLY A 172 17.97 2.40 6.44
CA GLY A 172 18.18 1.88 5.09
C GLY A 172 17.33 2.54 4.00
N GLY A 173 16.45 3.48 4.36
CA GLY A 173 15.73 4.31 3.40
C GLY A 173 16.70 5.28 2.71
N ALA A 174 16.59 5.43 1.39
CA ALA A 174 17.36 6.45 0.68
C ALA A 174 16.96 7.83 1.23
N ALA A 175 17.98 8.64 1.55
CA ALA A 175 17.86 10.01 2.02
C ALA A 175 17.10 10.93 1.05
#